data_AF-A0A086PMP8-F1
#
_entry.id   AF-A0A086PMP8-F1
#
_cell.length_a   1.000
_cell.length_b   1.000
_cell.length_c   1.000
_cell.angle_alpha   90.00
_cell.angle_beta   90.00
_cell.angle_gamma   90.00
#
_symmetry.space_group_name_H-M   'P 1'
#
loop_
_entity.id
_entity.type
_entity.pdbx_description
1 polymer ?
#
loop_
_entity_poly.entity_id
_entity_poly.type
_entity_poly.pdbx_seq_one_letter_code
_entity_poly.pdbx_strand_id
1 'polypeptide(L)'
;MRLDAPRVALFVARLQLRNASDLQEEFGEFLHCPSRKFTDFEEIRREIERETERVGGQKNISPSPIVLKVSSPHVIDLTLVDLPGITKVPVGDQPSDIE
;
A
#
# COMPACT_ATOMS: atom_id res chain seq x y z
N MET A 1 -3.87 14.07 -27.82
CA MET A 1 -3.90 12.73 -27.22
C MET A 1 -3.34 12.88 -25.82
N ARG A 2 -4.21 13.09 -24.82
CA ARG A 2 -3.78 13.32 -23.43
C ARG A 2 -3.27 11.98 -22.90
N LEU A 3 -2.01 11.95 -22.48
CA LEU A 3 -1.50 10.89 -21.62
C LEU A 3 -2.27 11.01 -20.30
N ASP A 4 -3.10 10.02 -20.01
CA ASP A 4 -3.68 9.83 -18.69
C ASP A 4 -2.52 9.69 -17.70
N ALA A 5 -2.20 10.78 -17.00
CA ALA A 5 -1.28 10.72 -15.87
C ALA A 5 -1.91 9.79 -14.81
N PRO A 6 -1.17 8.78 -14.31
CA PRO A 6 -1.71 7.89 -13.29
C PRO A 6 -2.13 8.73 -12.09
N ARG A 7 -3.36 8.54 -11.65
CA ARG A 7 -4.00 9.24 -10.53
C ARG A 7 -3.14 8.97 -9.29
N VAL A 8 -2.24 9.90 -8.97
CA VAL A 8 -1.36 9.78 -7.80
C VAL A 8 -2.23 9.94 -6.57
N ALA A 9 -2.54 8.82 -5.94
CA ALA A 9 -3.21 8.83 -4.67
C ALA A 9 -2.15 8.93 -3.57
N LEU A 10 -2.34 9.90 -2.67
CA LEU A 10 -1.45 10.17 -1.56
C LEU A 10 -1.71 9.10 -0.49
N PHE A 11 -0.96 8.00 -0.49
CA PHE A 11 -1.11 6.94 0.49
C PHE A 11 0.15 6.75 1.33
N VAL A 12 -0.07 6.48 2.63
CA VAL A 12 0.96 5.86 3.45
C VAL A 12 0.80 4.35 3.28
N ALA A 13 1.67 3.70 2.50
CA ALA A 13 1.69 2.23 2.40
C ALA A 13 2.92 1.70 3.14
N ARG A 14 2.77 0.65 3.95
CA ARG A 14 3.91 0.02 4.66
C ARG A 14 4.06 -1.43 4.23
N LEU A 15 5.15 -1.73 3.54
CA LEU A 15 5.57 -3.10 3.22
C LEU A 15 6.64 -3.55 4.21
N GLN A 16 6.40 -4.66 4.90
CA GLN A 16 7.35 -5.29 5.80
C GLN A 16 7.79 -6.62 5.21
N LEU A 17 9.05 -6.72 4.81
CA LEU A 17 9.70 -7.99 4.47
C LEU A 17 10.26 -8.59 5.75
N ARG A 18 9.96 -9.85 6.00
CA ARG A 18 10.57 -10.65 7.05
C ARG A 18 11.30 -11.83 6.45
N ASN A 19 12.56 -11.97 6.82
CA ASN A 19 13.28 -13.21 6.59
C ASN A 19 12.70 -14.28 7.51
N ALA A 20 12.29 -15.39 6.93
CA ALA A 20 11.86 -16.57 7.66
C ALA A 20 12.45 -17.80 6.98
N SER A 21 13.71 -18.09 7.32
CA SER A 21 14.50 -19.19 6.74
C SER A 21 13.91 -20.59 6.99
N ASP A 22 13.00 -20.71 7.96
CA ASP A 22 12.30 -21.94 8.32
C ASP A 22 10.99 -22.15 7.54
N LEU A 23 10.54 -21.16 6.77
CA LEU A 23 9.36 -21.30 5.91
C LEU A 23 9.69 -22.08 4.63
N GLN A 24 8.84 -23.07 4.33
CA GLN A 24 8.85 -23.76 3.04
C GLN A 24 8.13 -22.98 1.94
N GLU A 25 7.22 -22.07 2.29
CA GLU A 25 6.39 -21.33 1.35
C GLU A 25 6.30 -19.85 1.75
N GLU A 26 6.41 -18.98 0.75
CA GLU A 26 6.35 -17.53 0.91
C GLU A 26 4.90 -17.05 0.97
N PHE A 27 4.61 -16.10 1.85
CA PHE A 27 3.27 -15.53 1.92
C PHE A 27 3.27 -14.07 2.39
N GLY A 28 2.28 -13.34 1.89
CA GLY A 28 1.85 -12.03 2.35
C GLY A 28 0.69 -12.12 3.33
N GLU A 29 0.61 -11.18 4.26
CA GLU A 29 -0.51 -10.99 5.18
C GLU A 29 -0.79 -9.50 5.31
N PHE A 30 -2.04 -9.09 5.07
CA PHE A 30 -2.46 -7.72 5.29
C PHE A 30 -2.91 -7.52 6.74
N LEU A 31 -2.56 -6.36 7.32
CA LEU A 31 -2.97 -6.03 8.68
C LEU A 31 -4.50 -5.95 8.84
N HIS A 32 -5.24 -5.57 7.78
CA HIS A 32 -6.71 -5.56 7.80
C HIS A 32 -7.34 -6.95 7.64
N CYS A 33 -6.54 -7.97 7.30
CA CYS A 33 -6.95 -9.36 7.11
C CYS A 33 -5.89 -10.36 7.64
N PRO A 34 -5.60 -10.36 8.96
CA PRO A 34 -4.47 -11.10 9.54
C PRO A 34 -4.62 -12.64 9.43
N SER A 35 -5.84 -13.13 9.23
CA SER A 35 -6.10 -14.58 9.11
C SER A 35 -5.95 -15.12 7.68
N ARG A 36 -5.67 -14.26 6.69
CA ARG A 36 -5.55 -14.64 5.28
C ARG A 36 -4.12 -14.50 4.81
N LYS A 37 -3.55 -15.63 4.40
CA LYS A 37 -2.24 -15.69 3.74
C LYS A 37 -2.44 -15.58 2.24
N PHE A 38 -1.66 -14.71 1.62
CA PHE A 38 -1.64 -14.46 0.19
C PHE A 38 -0.35 -15.03 -0.37
N THR A 39 -0.43 -16.06 -1.20
CA THR A 39 0.73 -16.65 -1.88
C THR A 39 0.86 -16.16 -3.33
N ASP A 40 -0.22 -15.60 -3.88
CA ASP A 40 -0.26 -15.03 -5.22
C ASP A 40 -0.09 -13.50 -5.19
N PHE A 41 0.93 -13.00 -5.89
CA PHE A 41 1.20 -11.58 -6.03
C PHE A 41 0.09 -10.81 -6.76
N GLU A 42 -0.63 -11.43 -7.70
CA GLU A 42 -1.77 -10.80 -8.37
C GLU A 42 -2.94 -10.61 -7.40
N GLU A 43 -3.13 -11.52 -6.45
CA GLU A 43 -4.14 -11.40 -5.40
C GLU A 43 -3.78 -10.27 -4.42
N ILE A 44 -2.51 -10.16 -4.04
CA ILE A 44 -1.98 -9.05 -3.22
C ILE A 44 -2.25 -7.72 -3.93
N ARG A 45 -1.93 -7.62 -5.21
CA ARG A 45 -2.15 -6.41 -6.00
C ARG A 45 -3.62 -6.01 -6.03
N ARG A 46 -4.52 -6.95 -6.33
CA ARG A 46 -5.98 -6.70 -6.35
C ARG A 46 -6.51 -6.31 -4.98
N GLU A 47 -5.97 -6.87 -3.91
CA GLU A 47 -6.36 -6.51 -2.55
C GLU A 47 -5.94 -5.08 -2.20
N ILE A 48 -4.74 -4.64 -2.62
CA ILE A 48 -4.29 -3.24 -2.47
C ILE A 48 -5.22 -2.30 -3.24
N GLU A 49 -5.54 -2.61 -4.50
CA GLU A 49 -6.45 -1.81 -5.33
C GLU A 49 -7.86 -1.72 -4.71
N ARG A 50 -8.38 -2.84 -4.19
CA ARG A 50 -9.68 -2.90 -3.50
C ARG A 50 -9.69 -2.10 -2.22
N GLU A 51 -8.67 -2.24 -1.37
CA GLU A 51 -8.57 -1.53 -0.11
C GLU A 51 -8.40 -0.02 -0.35
N THR A 52 -7.68 0.33 -1.42
CA THR A 52 -7.55 1.69 -1.94
C THR A 52 -8.91 2.26 -2.35
N GLU A 53 -9.70 1.53 -3.13
CA GLU A 53 -11.05 1.96 -3.54
C GLU A 53 -12.03 2.03 -2.36
N ARG A 54 -11.92 1.10 -1.41
CA ARG A 54 -12.77 1.02 -0.22
C ARG A 54 -12.57 2.22 0.71
N VAL A 55 -11.33 2.65 0.91
CA VAL A 55 -11.00 3.71 1.86
C VAL A 55 -10.89 5.07 1.17
N GLY A 56 -10.45 5.11 -0.08
CA GLY A 56 -10.26 6.31 -0.89
C GLY A 56 -11.49 6.70 -1.70
N GLY A 57 -12.64 7.00 -1.06
CA GLY A 57 -13.76 7.65 -1.74
C GLY A 57 -13.39 8.99 -2.41
N GLN A 58 -14.35 9.88 -2.70
CA GLN A 58 -14.14 11.13 -3.47
C GLN A 58 -12.99 12.07 -2.99
N LYS A 59 -12.42 11.84 -1.80
CA LYS A 59 -11.21 12.50 -1.31
C LYS A 59 -10.10 11.46 -1.25
N ASN A 60 -9.14 11.56 -2.17
CA ASN A 60 -8.04 10.60 -2.45
C ASN A 60 -7.02 10.39 -1.29
N ILE A 61 -7.47 10.31 -0.03
CA ILE A 61 -6.61 10.19 1.17
C ILE A 61 -7.27 9.19 2.14
N SER A 62 -6.57 8.09 2.41
CA SER A 62 -6.94 7.13 3.46
C SER A 62 -6.34 7.55 4.82
N PRO A 63 -7.10 7.58 5.92
CA PRO A 63 -6.56 7.82 7.26
C PRO A 63 -5.81 6.60 7.83
N SER A 64 -6.00 5.40 7.27
CA SER A 64 -5.32 4.18 7.72
C SER A 64 -4.34 3.68 6.66
N PRO A 65 -3.07 3.45 7.01
CA PRO A 65 -2.10 2.92 6.06
C PRO A 65 -2.44 1.47 5.67
N ILE A 66 -2.24 1.13 4.40
CA ILE A 66 -2.27 -0.28 3.95
C ILE A 66 -0.95 -0.90 4.39
N VAL A 67 -1.02 -1.86 5.30
CA VAL A 67 0.16 -2.57 5.83
C VAL A 67 0.17 -4.00 5.31
N LEU A 68 1.20 -4.34 4.55
CA LEU A 68 1.45 -5.69 4.04
C LEU A 68 2.72 -6.25 4.67
N LYS A 69 2.64 -7.46 5.24
CA LYS A 69 3.79 -8.21 5.74
C LYS A 69 4.05 -9.38 4.81
N VAL A 70 5.26 -9.51 4.28
CA VAL A 70 5.69 -10.63 3.44
C VAL A 70 6.74 -11.42 4.21
N SER A 71 6.52 -12.71 4.37
CA SER A 71 7.48 -13.62 4.99
C SER A 71 8.06 -14.51 3.90
N SER A 72 9.38 -14.50 3.74
CA SER A 72 10.09 -15.29 2.72
C SER A 72 11.49 -15.69 3.22
N PRO A 73 12.00 -16.87 2.86
CA PRO A 73 13.38 -17.25 3.15
C PRO A 73 14.40 -16.51 2.27
N HIS A 74 13.96 -15.88 1.18
CA HIS A 74 14.79 -15.24 0.16
C HIS A 74 14.92 -13.72 0.32
N VAL A 75 14.20 -13.12 1.26
CA VAL A 75 14.26 -11.68 1.55
C VAL A 75 15.06 -11.41 2.82
N ILE A 76 15.60 -10.20 2.95
CA ILE A 76 16.11 -9.70 4.23
C ILE A 76 15.01 -8.96 5.00
N ASP A 77 15.17 -8.83 6.30
CA ASP A 77 14.29 -8.00 7.11
C ASP A 77 14.39 -6.54 6.65
N LEU A 78 13.30 -6.02 6.09
CA LEU A 78 13.23 -4.66 5.54
C LEU A 78 11.83 -4.09 5.74
N THR A 79 11.74 -2.80 6.06
CA THR A 79 10.46 -2.08 6.07
C THR A 79 10.53 -0.95 5.08
N LEU A 80 9.68 -0.99 4.05
CA LEU A 80 9.46 0.10 3.12
C LEU A 80 8.20 0.84 3.55
N VAL A 81 8.32 2.15 3.74
CA VAL A 81 7.18 3.04 3.97
C VAL A 81 7.10 3.96 2.77
N ASP A 82 6.03 3.86 2.01
CA ASP A 82 5.63 4.89 1.08
C ASP A 82 5.02 6.03 1.89
N LEU A 83 5.58 7.22 1.77
CA LEU A 83 5.05 8.41 2.40
C LEU A 83 4.34 9.22 1.32
N PRO A 84 3.18 9.83 1.62
CA PRO A 84 2.52 10.73 0.69
C PRO A 84 3.48 11.83 0.27
N GLY A 85 3.94 11.79 -0.99
CA GLY A 85 4.82 12.81 -1.54
C GLY A 85 4.08 14.14 -1.58
N ILE A 86 4.73 15.23 -1.14
CA ILE A 86 4.23 16.59 -1.40
C ILE A 86 4.21 16.77 -2.91
N THR A 87 3.04 16.60 -3.54
CA THR A 87 2.85 16.99 -4.93
C THR A 87 2.95 18.50 -5.01
N LYS A 88 4.12 19.02 -5.40
CA LYS A 88 4.32 20.37 -5.96
C LYS A 88 3.63 20.51 -7.33
N VAL A 89 2.37 20.11 -7.42
CA VAL A 89 1.49 20.32 -8.57
C VAL A 89 0.20 20.88 -7.98
N PRO A 90 -0.17 22.13 -8.28
CA PRO A 90 -1.33 22.76 -7.67
C PRO A 90 -2.60 22.03 -8.14
N VAL A 91 -3.21 21.27 -7.23
CA VAL A 91 -4.57 20.78 -7.36
C VAL A 91 -5.47 21.81 -6.64
N GLY A 92 -6.22 22.57 -7.42
CA GLY A 92 -6.92 23.79 -7.01
C GLY A 92 -8.10 23.64 -6.05
N ASP A 93 -8.18 22.55 -5.29
CA ASP A 93 -9.22 22.31 -4.28
C ASP A 93 -8.67 21.58 -3.03
N GLN A 94 -7.39 21.78 -2.71
CA GLN A 94 -6.86 21.36 -1.41
C GLN A 94 -7.35 22.35 -0.35
N PRO A 95 -8.15 21.93 0.65
CA PRO A 95 -8.56 22.81 1.74
C PRO A 95 -7.33 23.28 2.51
N SER A 96 -7.31 24.57 2.84
CA SER A 96 -6.13 25.30 3.31
C SER A 96 -5.73 25.06 4.77
N ASP A 97 -6.15 23.96 5.41
CA ASP A 97 -5.79 23.70 6.80
C ASP A 97 -5.30 22.27 7.02
N ILE A 98 -4.00 22.17 7.26
CA ILE A 98 -3.41 21.13 8.10
C ILE A 98 -2.37 21.85 8.97
N GLU A 99 -2.74 22.13 10.22
CA GLU A 99 -1.84 22.58 11.29
C GLU A 99 -1.05 21.40 11.88
#